data_AF-X1NHZ7-F1
#
_entry.id   AF-X1NHZ7-F1
#
_cell.length_a   1.000
_cell.length_b   1.000
_cell.length_c   1.000
_cell.angle_alpha   90.00
_cell.angle_beta   90.00
_cell.angle_gamma   90.00
#
_symmetry.space_group_name_H-M   'P 1'
#
loop_
_entity.id
_entity.type
_entity.pdbx_description
1 polymer ?
#
loop_
_entity_poly.entity_id
_entity_poly.type
_entity_poly.pdbx_seq_one_letter_code
_entity_poly.pdbx_strand_id
1 'polypeptide(L)'
;DEFDDFIANPKPNGYQSLHTVVMCQGTTPLEVQIRTHDMHHIVEYGMAAHWRYKEGEKRNIRFEERIGWLRQLIEWHRELSGAEEFLESVKTDIFIDQVFVYTPKGEIKDLPNGSTPLDFAYRVHTELGHRCIGAKVNGRLVPFNYQLKNGDVVEIMSAKGARGPSRDWLSPHLGYIKTSHAREQIRQWFKKQERTENIERGREILEKEMRHLGIKLSEREGLPELFNYDNLDDFLVAIGYGGITTRQIALKLTAQQEQPREVAEVILPKRPVSAIKVLGVGDMLTQLAQCCHPVPG
;
A
#
# COMPACT_ATOMS: atom_id res chain seq x y z
N ASP A 1 -37.11 8.82 37.18
CA ASP A 1 -36.01 7.90 36.88
C ASP A 1 -35.27 8.39 35.64
N GLU A 2 -34.38 9.36 35.85
CA GLU A 2 -33.51 9.91 34.81
C GLU A 2 -32.07 9.54 35.18
N PHE A 3 -31.61 8.42 34.59
CA PHE A 3 -30.26 7.91 34.68
C PHE A 3 -29.87 7.35 33.31
N ASP A 4 -28.88 7.98 32.67
CA ASP A 4 -28.32 7.52 31.40
C ASP A 4 -26.87 7.06 31.60
N ASP A 5 -26.59 5.82 31.19
CA ASP A 5 -25.24 5.26 31.17
C ASP A 5 -24.61 5.37 29.76
N PHE A 6 -23.96 6.51 29.49
CA PHE A 6 -23.16 6.69 28.29
C PHE A 6 -21.74 6.11 28.42
N ILE A 7 -21.39 5.42 29.51
CA ILE A 7 -20.16 4.62 29.59
C ILE A 7 -20.41 3.26 28.93
N ALA A 8 -21.51 2.60 29.29
CA ALA A 8 -21.98 1.36 28.68
C ALA A 8 -22.52 1.56 27.25
N ASN A 9 -23.17 2.70 26.97
CA ASN A 9 -23.68 3.05 25.64
C ASN A 9 -23.10 4.40 25.14
N PRO A 10 -21.83 4.45 24.68
CA PRO A 10 -21.20 5.69 24.23
C PRO A 10 -21.94 6.34 23.05
N LYS A 11 -22.00 7.68 23.05
CA LYS A 11 -22.58 8.42 21.91
C LYS A 11 -21.63 8.36 20.70
N PRO A 12 -22.12 8.50 19.44
CA PRO A 12 -21.31 8.31 18.23
C PRO A 12 -20.07 9.21 18.08
N ASN A 13 -19.97 10.29 18.86
CA ASN A 13 -18.81 11.18 18.94
C ASN A 13 -17.73 10.73 19.96
N GLY A 14 -17.92 9.58 20.63
CA GLY A 14 -17.04 9.09 21.70
C GLY A 14 -17.32 9.68 23.08
N TYR A 15 -18.44 10.39 23.28
CA TYR A 15 -18.82 10.92 24.59
C TYR A 15 -19.19 9.78 25.55
N GLN A 16 -18.55 9.78 26.73
CA GLN A 16 -18.84 8.88 27.84
C GLN A 16 -18.98 9.64 29.17
N SER A 17 -20.06 9.38 29.90
CA SER A 17 -20.34 9.86 31.26
C SER A 17 -21.55 9.09 31.79
N LEU A 18 -21.65 8.91 33.11
CA LEU A 18 -22.95 8.66 33.74
C LEU A 18 -23.66 10.00 33.91
N HIS A 19 -24.96 10.05 33.62
CA HIS A 19 -25.84 11.20 33.83
C HIS A 19 -26.93 10.81 34.80
N THR A 20 -27.24 11.66 35.78
CA THR A 20 -28.40 11.45 36.68
C THR A 20 -28.96 12.76 37.19
N VAL A 21 -30.28 12.82 37.39
CA VAL A 21 -30.96 13.99 37.98
C VAL A 21 -31.36 13.67 39.42
N VAL A 22 -30.86 14.45 40.37
CA VAL A 22 -31.12 14.29 41.82
C VAL A 22 -31.79 15.53 42.41
N MET A 23 -32.72 15.34 43.34
CA MET A 23 -33.42 16.45 43.99
C MET A 23 -32.57 17.07 45.11
N CYS A 24 -31.99 18.23 44.86
CA CYS A 24 -31.30 19.02 45.87
C CYS A 24 -32.33 19.77 46.75
N GLN A 25 -32.16 19.66 48.07
CA GLN A 25 -33.04 20.26 49.10
C GLN A 25 -34.54 19.92 48.96
N GLY A 26 -34.88 18.85 48.23
CA GLY A 26 -36.25 18.38 48.03
C GLY A 26 -37.10 19.18 47.02
N THR A 27 -36.57 20.25 46.44
CA THR A 27 -37.34 21.17 45.57
C THR A 27 -36.64 21.53 44.25
N THR A 28 -35.32 21.39 44.16
CA THR A 28 -34.55 21.82 42.98
C THR A 28 -33.89 20.61 42.30
N PRO A 29 -34.25 20.27 41.04
CA PRO A 29 -33.55 19.23 40.30
C PRO A 29 -32.12 19.68 39.97
N LEU A 30 -31.15 18.83 40.28
CA LEU A 30 -29.73 19.03 39.98
C LEU A 30 -29.27 17.90 39.07
N GLU A 31 -28.81 18.25 37.86
CA GLU A 31 -28.15 17.31 36.97
C GLU A 31 -26.71 17.06 37.46
N VAL A 32 -26.33 15.78 37.58
CA VAL A 32 -25.01 15.34 38.01
C VAL A 32 -24.40 14.45 36.94
N GLN A 33 -23.29 14.90 36.35
CA GLN A 33 -22.53 14.15 35.36
C GLN A 33 -21.25 13.58 35.98
N ILE A 34 -21.10 12.25 36.00
CA ILE A 34 -19.94 11.55 36.58
C ILE A 34 -19.12 10.91 35.45
N ARG A 35 -17.87 11.37 35.31
CA ARG A 35 -16.91 10.94 34.27
C ARG A 35 -15.49 10.89 34.82
N THR A 36 -14.63 10.03 34.28
CA THR A 36 -13.20 10.01 34.63
C THR A 36 -12.45 11.19 34.04
N HIS A 37 -11.22 11.45 34.49
CA HIS A 37 -10.39 12.52 33.94
C HIS A 37 -10.03 12.27 32.45
N ASP A 38 -9.77 11.02 32.06
CA ASP A 38 -9.58 10.62 30.66
C ASP A 38 -10.85 10.88 29.82
N MET A 39 -12.04 10.54 30.32
CA MET A 39 -13.31 10.83 29.65
C MET A 39 -13.56 12.33 29.51
N HIS A 40 -13.25 13.12 30.55
CA HIS A 40 -13.34 14.58 30.50
C HIS A 40 -12.42 15.16 29.40
N HIS A 41 -11.17 14.72 29.31
CA HIS A 41 -10.23 15.12 28.26
C HIS A 41 -10.74 14.82 26.84
N ILE A 42 -11.36 13.65 26.63
CA ILE A 42 -11.95 13.28 25.33
C ILE A 42 -13.14 14.20 24.97
N VAL A 43 -13.91 14.66 25.96
CA VAL A 43 -15.05 15.56 25.74
C VAL A 43 -14.62 17.00 25.46
N GLU A 44 -13.63 17.55 26.18
CA GLU A 44 -13.20 18.94 25.98
C GLU A 44 -12.35 19.13 24.71
N TYR A 45 -11.49 18.16 24.38
CA TYR A 45 -10.46 18.30 23.34
C TYR A 45 -10.58 17.28 22.19
N GLY A 46 -11.57 16.39 22.25
CA GLY A 46 -11.78 15.33 21.25
C GLY A 46 -10.74 14.20 21.30
N MET A 47 -11.02 13.11 20.59
CA MET A 47 -10.12 11.94 20.50
C MET A 47 -8.71 12.29 19.98
N ALA A 48 -8.57 13.35 19.18
CA ALA A 48 -7.29 13.76 18.59
C ALA A 48 -6.28 14.29 19.62
N ALA A 49 -6.74 14.89 20.73
CA ALA A 49 -5.84 15.47 21.74
C ALA A 49 -5.27 14.41 22.70
N HIS A 50 -6.07 13.40 23.06
CA HIS A 50 -5.65 12.33 23.99
C HIS A 50 -4.44 11.53 23.48
N TRP A 51 -4.26 11.47 22.15
CA TRP A 51 -3.11 10.83 21.51
C TRP A 51 -1.76 11.43 21.95
N ARG A 52 -1.73 12.74 22.25
CA ARG A 52 -0.49 13.47 22.53
C ARG A 52 -0.01 13.41 23.99
N TYR A 53 -0.70 12.66 24.86
CA TYR A 53 -0.38 12.54 26.29
C TYR A 53 0.03 11.12 26.72
N LYS A 54 -0.06 10.13 25.83
CA LYS A 54 0.30 8.72 26.12
C LYS A 54 1.52 8.22 25.32
N GLU A 55 2.44 9.13 24.97
CA GLU A 55 3.80 8.78 24.54
C GLU A 55 4.66 8.37 25.75
N GLY A 56 4.40 7.16 26.28
CA GLY A 56 4.93 6.68 27.57
C GLY A 56 5.05 5.16 27.67
N GLU A 57 5.57 4.52 26.62
CA GLU A 57 5.88 3.08 26.49
C GLU A 57 4.73 2.03 26.56
N LYS A 58 4.72 1.19 25.50
CA LYS A 58 4.35 -0.25 25.46
C LYS A 58 2.85 -0.65 25.43
N ARG A 59 2.62 -1.69 24.60
CA ARG A 59 1.40 -2.49 24.37
C ARG A 59 0.14 -1.70 24.02
N ASN A 60 0.03 -1.44 22.72
CA ASN A 60 -1.17 -0.97 22.04
C ASN A 60 -2.28 -2.05 22.13
N ILE A 61 -3.22 -1.92 23.08
CA ILE A 61 -4.31 -2.90 23.31
C ILE A 61 -5.09 -3.17 22.01
N ARG A 62 -5.31 -2.12 21.21
CA ARG A 62 -5.98 -2.17 19.91
C ARG A 62 -5.25 -3.00 18.86
N PHE A 63 -3.95 -3.27 19.04
CA PHE A 63 -3.18 -4.22 18.23
C PHE A 63 -3.47 -5.67 18.64
N GLU A 64 -3.56 -5.97 19.94
CA GLU A 64 -3.91 -7.32 20.41
C GLU A 64 -5.35 -7.70 20.02
N GLU A 65 -6.30 -6.75 20.10
CA GLU A 65 -7.67 -6.91 19.59
C GLU A 65 -7.70 -7.20 18.07
N ARG A 66 -7.00 -6.39 17.26
CA ARG A 66 -6.90 -6.57 15.81
C ARG A 66 -6.25 -7.92 15.45
N ILE A 67 -5.22 -8.34 16.17
CA ILE A 67 -4.55 -9.64 15.98
C ILE A 67 -5.46 -10.80 16.39
N GLY A 68 -6.26 -10.65 17.45
CA GLY A 68 -7.26 -11.66 17.86
C GLY A 68 -8.31 -11.91 16.77
N TRP A 69 -8.91 -10.83 16.26
CA TRP A 69 -9.84 -10.88 15.13
C TRP A 69 -9.21 -11.46 13.86
N LEU A 70 -7.98 -11.05 13.52
CA LEU A 70 -7.27 -11.56 12.34
C LEU A 70 -6.99 -13.07 12.44
N ARG A 71 -6.69 -13.59 13.64
CA ARG A 71 -6.54 -15.04 13.86
C ARG A 71 -7.86 -15.79 13.62
N GLN A 72 -8.98 -15.28 14.12
CA GLN A 72 -10.29 -15.91 13.88
C GLN A 72 -10.66 -15.94 12.38
N LEU A 73 -10.34 -14.88 11.63
CA LEU A 73 -10.54 -14.85 10.18
C LEU A 73 -9.63 -15.84 9.42
N ILE A 74 -8.36 -15.96 9.83
CA ILE A 74 -7.41 -16.91 9.23
C ILE A 74 -7.84 -18.35 9.49
N GLU A 75 -8.33 -18.67 10.70
CA GLU A 75 -8.82 -20.02 11.01
C GLU A 75 -10.09 -20.34 10.19
N TRP A 76 -11.03 -19.39 10.07
CA TRP A 76 -12.28 -19.59 9.33
C TRP A 76 -12.08 -19.72 7.81
N HIS A 77 -11.11 -19.00 7.21
CA HIS A 77 -10.85 -19.08 5.78
C HIS A 77 -9.88 -20.23 5.39
N ARG A 78 -9.34 -20.98 6.36
CA ARG A 78 -8.36 -22.06 6.08
C ARG A 78 -8.96 -23.24 5.30
N GLU A 79 -10.28 -23.30 5.22
CA GLU A 79 -11.05 -24.28 4.44
C GLU A 79 -11.20 -23.90 2.95
N LEU A 80 -10.79 -22.68 2.53
CA LEU A 80 -10.95 -22.17 1.17
C LEU A 80 -9.61 -21.73 0.55
N SER A 81 -9.09 -22.57 -0.35
CA SER A 81 -7.83 -22.37 -1.08
C SER A 81 -7.86 -21.14 -1.99
N GLY A 82 -6.86 -20.25 -1.85
CA GLY A 82 -6.64 -19.10 -2.77
C GLY A 82 -6.32 -17.75 -2.12
N ALA A 83 -6.07 -17.69 -0.80
CA ALA A 83 -6.15 -16.45 -0.04
C ALA A 83 -4.91 -15.52 -0.05
N GLU A 84 -3.76 -15.88 -0.65
CA GLU A 84 -2.48 -15.23 -0.30
C GLU A 84 -2.38 -13.74 -0.70
N GLU A 85 -2.72 -13.36 -1.95
CA GLU A 85 -2.73 -11.95 -2.38
C GLU A 85 -3.74 -11.11 -1.58
N PHE A 86 -4.88 -11.70 -1.20
CA PHE A 86 -5.88 -11.04 -0.37
C PHE A 86 -5.34 -10.83 1.05
N LEU A 87 -4.74 -11.84 1.67
CA LEU A 87 -4.14 -11.75 3.00
C LEU A 87 -2.99 -10.74 3.06
N GLU A 88 -2.15 -10.62 2.03
CA GLU A 88 -1.16 -9.54 1.95
C GLU A 88 -1.81 -8.16 1.90
N SER A 89 -2.87 -7.97 1.09
CA SER A 89 -3.58 -6.68 1.03
C SER A 89 -4.23 -6.31 2.37
N VAL A 90 -4.87 -7.27 3.04
CA VAL A 90 -5.55 -7.06 4.33
C VAL A 90 -4.55 -6.80 5.46
N LYS A 91 -3.45 -7.56 5.54
CA LYS A 91 -2.35 -7.28 6.49
C LYS A 91 -1.83 -5.85 6.28
N THR A 92 -1.58 -5.46 5.03
CA THR A 92 -1.07 -4.13 4.66
C THR A 92 -2.02 -3.01 5.11
N ASP A 93 -3.30 -3.09 4.73
CA ASP A 93 -4.29 -2.05 5.05
C ASP A 93 -4.62 -1.95 6.58
N ILE A 94 -4.27 -2.97 7.39
CA ILE A 94 -4.47 -2.97 8.86
C ILE A 94 -3.31 -2.31 9.64
N PHE A 95 -2.08 -2.38 9.12
CA PHE A 95 -0.86 -1.90 9.81
C PHE A 95 -0.41 -0.49 9.40
N ILE A 96 -1.00 0.11 8.37
CA ILE A 96 -0.69 1.48 7.95
C ILE A 96 -1.41 2.49 8.86
N ASP A 97 -0.73 3.59 9.23
CA ASP A 97 -1.33 4.73 9.92
C ASP A 97 -2.57 5.24 9.17
N GLN A 98 -3.60 5.70 9.88
CA GLN A 98 -4.81 6.21 9.23
C GLN A 98 -4.82 7.73 9.11
N VAL A 99 -5.26 8.24 7.96
CA VAL A 99 -5.58 9.66 7.75
C VAL A 99 -7.08 9.87 7.72
N PHE A 100 -7.53 10.91 8.45
CA PHE A 100 -8.93 11.29 8.60
C PHE A 100 -9.21 12.55 7.80
N VAL A 101 -10.05 12.40 6.77
CA VAL A 101 -10.40 13.46 5.82
C VAL A 101 -11.89 13.76 5.86
N TYR A 102 -12.26 14.99 5.54
CA TYR A 102 -13.62 15.49 5.60
C TYR A 102 -14.24 15.57 4.20
N THR A 103 -15.47 15.12 4.07
CA THR A 103 -16.33 15.51 2.94
C THR A 103 -16.71 17.01 3.05
N PRO A 104 -17.16 17.66 1.96
CA PRO A 104 -17.69 19.03 2.02
C PRO A 104 -18.98 19.16 2.85
N LYS A 105 -19.56 18.05 3.30
CA LYS A 105 -20.73 17.98 4.20
C LYS A 105 -20.35 17.80 5.69
N GLY A 106 -19.06 17.68 6.00
CA GLY A 106 -18.58 17.45 7.37
C GLY A 106 -18.51 15.97 7.80
N GLU A 107 -18.97 15.01 6.98
CA GLU A 107 -18.73 13.59 7.26
C GLU A 107 -17.22 13.29 7.20
N ILE A 108 -16.70 12.61 8.23
CA ILE A 108 -15.32 12.09 8.25
C ILE A 108 -15.26 10.76 7.48
N LYS A 109 -14.17 10.54 6.74
CA LYS A 109 -13.77 9.24 6.16
C LYS A 109 -12.34 8.91 6.59
N ASP A 110 -12.11 7.64 6.90
CA ASP A 110 -10.81 7.04 7.17
C ASP A 110 -10.21 6.43 5.90
N LEU A 111 -8.90 6.62 5.73
CA LEU A 111 -8.08 6.10 4.64
C LEU A 111 -6.67 5.70 5.16
N PRO A 112 -5.95 4.78 4.51
CA PRO A 112 -4.53 4.55 4.78
C PRO A 112 -3.69 5.80 4.48
N ASN A 113 -2.65 6.06 5.29
CA ASN A 113 -1.69 7.13 5.08
C ASN A 113 -1.05 7.06 3.68
N GLY A 114 -0.85 8.24 3.06
CA GLY A 114 -0.41 8.37 1.68
C GLY A 114 -1.49 8.17 0.61
N SER A 115 -2.74 7.86 0.98
CA SER A 115 -3.89 7.80 0.06
C SER A 115 -4.14 9.12 -0.67
N THR A 116 -4.74 9.03 -1.85
CA THR A 116 -4.97 10.16 -2.75
C THR A 116 -6.43 10.63 -2.80
N PRO A 117 -6.75 11.76 -3.44
CA PRO A 117 -8.13 12.13 -3.76
C PRO A 117 -8.89 11.09 -4.60
N LEU A 118 -8.20 10.24 -5.39
CA LEU A 118 -8.84 9.12 -6.10
C LEU A 118 -9.21 7.99 -5.12
N ASP A 119 -8.31 7.62 -4.20
CA ASP A 119 -8.64 6.67 -3.13
C ASP A 119 -9.87 7.15 -2.33
N PHE A 120 -9.95 8.44 -1.99
CA PHE A 120 -11.12 9.06 -1.35
C PHE A 120 -12.38 8.98 -2.21
N ALA A 121 -12.29 9.26 -3.53
CA ALA A 121 -13.44 9.20 -4.42
C ALA A 121 -14.08 7.79 -4.43
N TYR A 122 -13.26 6.73 -4.52
CA TYR A 122 -13.72 5.34 -4.43
C TYR A 122 -14.21 4.97 -3.03
N ARG A 123 -13.56 5.44 -1.95
CA ARG A 123 -13.98 5.25 -0.55
C ARG A 123 -15.36 5.87 -0.25
N VAL A 124 -15.72 6.96 -0.94
CA VAL A 124 -17.04 7.59 -0.85
C VAL A 124 -18.07 6.85 -1.70
N HIS A 125 -17.80 6.61 -2.99
CA HIS A 125 -18.67 5.82 -3.87
C HIS A 125 -17.96 5.40 -5.16
N THR A 126 -18.06 4.13 -5.58
CA THR A 126 -17.38 3.63 -6.79
C THR A 126 -17.64 4.48 -8.04
N GLU A 127 -18.89 4.86 -8.28
CA GLU A 127 -19.26 5.68 -9.45
C GLU A 127 -18.78 7.14 -9.36
N LEU A 128 -18.50 7.65 -8.15
CA LEU A 128 -17.82 8.95 -7.98
C LEU A 128 -16.35 8.84 -8.41
N GLY A 129 -15.71 7.70 -8.09
CA GLY A 129 -14.38 7.34 -8.58
C GLY A 129 -14.31 7.21 -10.11
N HIS A 130 -15.19 6.42 -10.73
CA HIS A 130 -15.21 6.23 -12.20
C HIS A 130 -15.31 7.55 -12.97
N ARG A 131 -16.16 8.46 -12.47
CA ARG A 131 -16.48 9.73 -13.14
C ARG A 131 -15.53 10.86 -12.75
N CYS A 132 -14.48 10.61 -11.99
CA CYS A 132 -13.59 11.65 -11.47
C CYS A 132 -12.85 12.39 -12.60
N ILE A 133 -12.98 13.72 -12.65
CA ILE A 133 -12.24 14.60 -13.57
C ILE A 133 -11.15 15.39 -12.84
N GLY A 134 -11.37 15.71 -11.55
CA GLY A 134 -10.41 16.42 -10.73
C GLY A 134 -10.81 16.40 -9.25
N ALA A 135 -9.94 16.94 -8.41
CA ALA A 135 -10.18 17.09 -6.98
C ALA A 135 -9.76 18.49 -6.50
N LYS A 136 -10.44 18.99 -5.48
CA LYS A 136 -9.97 20.08 -4.64
C LYS A 136 -9.73 19.58 -3.23
N VAL A 137 -8.73 20.14 -2.57
CA VAL A 137 -8.46 19.97 -1.14
C VAL A 137 -8.45 21.37 -0.52
N ASN A 138 -9.22 21.56 0.55
CA ASN A 138 -9.38 22.84 1.25
C ASN A 138 -9.74 23.99 0.28
N GLY A 139 -10.64 23.71 -0.68
CA GLY A 139 -11.12 24.63 -1.71
C GLY A 139 -10.16 24.87 -2.89
N ARG A 140 -8.93 24.36 -2.87
CA ARG A 140 -7.91 24.54 -3.94
C ARG A 140 -7.79 23.30 -4.80
N LEU A 141 -7.68 23.46 -6.12
CA LEU A 141 -7.41 22.34 -7.04
C LEU A 141 -6.07 21.68 -6.69
N VAL A 142 -6.04 20.35 -6.68
CA VAL A 142 -4.83 19.54 -6.44
C VAL A 142 -4.65 18.47 -7.52
N PRO A 143 -3.41 18.05 -7.83
CA PRO A 143 -3.18 16.90 -8.72
C PRO A 143 -3.59 15.59 -8.03
N PHE A 144 -3.93 14.57 -8.81
CA PHE A 144 -4.38 13.27 -8.30
C PHE A 144 -3.32 12.48 -7.50
N ASN A 145 -2.04 12.86 -7.56
CA ASN A 145 -0.97 12.27 -6.75
C ASN A 145 -0.68 13.05 -5.44
N TYR A 146 -1.48 14.06 -5.11
CA TYR A 146 -1.46 14.70 -3.78
C TYR A 146 -1.80 13.65 -2.71
N GLN A 147 -1.00 13.61 -1.64
CA GLN A 147 -1.22 12.73 -0.50
C GLN A 147 -2.09 13.46 0.54
N LEU A 148 -3.23 12.86 0.87
CA LEU A 148 -4.21 13.40 1.80
C LEU A 148 -3.68 13.44 3.24
N LYS A 149 -4.06 14.47 4.00
CA LYS A 149 -3.61 14.69 5.38
C LYS A 149 -4.79 14.76 6.36
N ASN A 150 -4.50 14.53 7.64
CA ASN A 150 -5.47 14.73 8.72
C ASN A 150 -6.05 16.14 8.69
N GLY A 151 -7.38 16.25 8.57
CA GLY A 151 -8.09 17.52 8.50
C GLY A 151 -8.36 18.07 7.09
N ASP A 152 -7.84 17.45 6.03
CA ASP A 152 -8.11 17.90 4.66
C ASP A 152 -9.59 17.72 4.29
N VAL A 153 -10.24 18.79 3.82
CA VAL A 153 -11.59 18.78 3.24
C VAL A 153 -11.50 18.50 1.74
N VAL A 154 -12.01 17.36 1.29
CA VAL A 154 -11.82 16.85 -0.08
C VAL A 154 -13.11 16.97 -0.90
N GLU A 155 -13.08 17.78 -1.96
CA GLU A 155 -14.18 17.94 -2.91
C GLU A 155 -13.82 17.23 -4.24
N ILE A 156 -14.61 16.25 -4.66
CA ILE A 156 -14.38 15.51 -5.91
C ILE A 156 -15.24 16.08 -7.03
N MET A 157 -14.60 16.45 -8.15
CA MET A 157 -15.26 16.98 -9.34
C MET A 157 -15.55 15.86 -10.33
N SER A 158 -16.83 15.57 -10.55
CA SER A 158 -17.29 14.44 -11.39
C SER A 158 -17.85 14.86 -12.75
N ALA A 159 -17.74 13.96 -13.72
CA ALA A 159 -18.27 14.10 -15.06
C ALA A 159 -19.82 14.07 -15.06
N LYS A 160 -20.44 15.01 -15.79
CA LYS A 160 -21.89 14.95 -16.09
C LYS A 160 -22.22 13.98 -17.22
N GLY A 161 -21.36 13.88 -18.24
CA GLY A 161 -21.48 12.88 -19.32
C GLY A 161 -20.88 11.51 -18.96
N ALA A 162 -20.97 10.57 -19.90
CA ALA A 162 -20.30 9.26 -19.78
C ALA A 162 -18.78 9.44 -19.89
N ARG A 163 -18.06 9.14 -18.81
CA ARG A 163 -16.59 9.10 -18.76
C ARG A 163 -16.17 8.07 -17.71
N GLY A 164 -15.20 7.24 -18.06
CA GLY A 164 -14.61 6.23 -17.18
C GLY A 164 -13.22 6.59 -16.63
N PRO A 165 -12.65 5.71 -15.80
CA PRO A 165 -11.31 5.87 -15.21
C PRO A 165 -10.19 5.70 -16.24
N SER A 166 -9.02 6.31 -16.00
CA SER A 166 -7.81 6.08 -16.82
C SER A 166 -7.01 4.85 -16.36
N ARG A 167 -6.18 4.28 -17.25
CA ARG A 167 -5.24 3.18 -16.92
C ARG A 167 -3.94 3.65 -16.33
N ASP A 168 -3.60 4.93 -16.54
CA ASP A 168 -2.53 5.60 -15.81
C ASP A 168 -2.76 5.53 -14.29
N TRP A 169 -4.03 5.50 -13.84
CA TRP A 169 -4.39 5.36 -12.43
C TRP A 169 -4.04 3.98 -11.85
N LEU A 170 -3.91 2.94 -12.68
CA LEU A 170 -3.41 1.62 -12.28
C LEU A 170 -1.88 1.51 -12.32
N SER A 171 -1.18 2.45 -12.97
CA SER A 171 0.29 2.42 -13.09
C SER A 171 0.96 2.78 -11.75
N PRO A 172 1.66 1.85 -11.08
CA PRO A 172 2.14 2.08 -9.71
C PRO A 172 3.11 3.27 -9.58
N HIS A 173 3.89 3.52 -10.63
CA HIS A 173 4.91 4.57 -10.71
C HIS A 173 4.34 5.99 -10.69
N LEU A 174 3.08 6.19 -11.10
CA LEU A 174 2.43 7.51 -11.13
C LEU A 174 1.81 7.88 -9.77
N GLY A 175 1.71 6.93 -8.85
CA GLY A 175 1.30 7.16 -7.46
C GLY A 175 -0.15 7.59 -7.24
N TYR A 176 -0.99 7.56 -8.29
CA TYR A 176 -2.36 8.07 -8.29
C TYR A 176 -3.34 7.32 -7.37
N ILE A 177 -3.09 6.04 -7.08
CA ILE A 177 -3.96 5.21 -6.23
C ILE A 177 -3.08 4.34 -5.32
N LYS A 178 -3.42 4.27 -4.03
CA LYS A 178 -2.74 3.44 -3.04
C LYS A 178 -3.56 2.23 -2.62
N THR A 179 -4.85 2.43 -2.35
CA THR A 179 -5.71 1.38 -1.77
C THR A 179 -5.82 0.16 -2.68
N SER A 180 -5.97 -1.00 -2.05
CA SER A 180 -6.33 -2.27 -2.68
C SER A 180 -7.67 -2.13 -3.43
N HIS A 181 -8.68 -1.62 -2.72
CA HIS A 181 -10.05 -1.47 -3.17
C HIS A 181 -10.20 -0.63 -4.46
N ALA A 182 -9.65 0.58 -4.52
CA ALA A 182 -9.84 1.45 -5.68
C ALA A 182 -9.19 0.89 -6.96
N ARG A 183 -8.02 0.24 -6.84
CA ARG A 183 -7.37 -0.47 -7.96
C ARG A 183 -8.27 -1.58 -8.51
N GLU A 184 -8.88 -2.35 -7.62
CA GLU A 184 -9.74 -3.47 -8.01
C GLU A 184 -11.06 -3.01 -8.63
N GLN A 185 -11.68 -1.94 -8.12
CA GLN A 185 -12.87 -1.36 -8.76
C GLN A 185 -12.60 -0.89 -10.20
N ILE A 186 -11.44 -0.30 -10.48
CA ILE A 186 -11.05 0.12 -11.84
C ILE A 186 -10.80 -1.07 -12.78
N ARG A 187 -10.14 -2.14 -12.29
CA ARG A 187 -9.99 -3.39 -13.04
C ARG A 187 -11.34 -4.00 -13.39
N GLN A 188 -12.27 -4.04 -12.43
CA GLN A 188 -13.62 -4.54 -12.65
C GLN A 188 -14.43 -3.68 -13.62
N TRP A 189 -14.20 -2.36 -13.66
CA TRP A 189 -14.80 -1.48 -14.67
C TRP A 189 -14.33 -1.83 -16.08
N PHE A 190 -13.03 -2.15 -16.25
CA PHE A 190 -12.48 -2.57 -17.55
C PHE A 190 -12.84 -3.98 -17.98
N LYS A 191 -12.88 -4.92 -17.02
CA LYS A 191 -13.32 -6.30 -17.28
C LYS A 191 -14.79 -6.39 -17.72
N LYS A 192 -15.55 -5.30 -17.56
CA LYS A 192 -16.93 -5.10 -18.06
C LYS A 192 -17.02 -4.33 -19.40
N GLN A 193 -15.91 -3.78 -19.92
CA GLN A 193 -15.87 -3.23 -21.28
C GLN A 193 -15.71 -4.35 -22.31
N GLU A 194 -15.90 -4.05 -23.59
CA GLU A 194 -15.83 -5.06 -24.65
C GLU A 194 -14.49 -5.81 -24.68
N ARG A 195 -14.53 -7.11 -24.99
CA ARG A 195 -13.33 -7.97 -25.08
C ARG A 195 -12.37 -7.47 -26.18
N THR A 196 -12.93 -7.02 -27.30
CA THR A 196 -12.26 -6.36 -28.43
C THR A 196 -11.40 -5.18 -27.98
N GLU A 197 -12.00 -4.18 -27.34
CA GLU A 197 -11.32 -3.00 -26.79
C GLU A 197 -10.18 -3.33 -25.82
N ASN A 198 -10.32 -4.43 -25.06
CA ASN A 198 -9.31 -4.89 -24.12
C ASN A 198 -8.17 -5.65 -24.82
N ILE A 199 -8.43 -6.43 -25.89
CA ILE A 199 -7.40 -7.07 -26.71
C ILE A 199 -6.54 -6.02 -27.43
N GLU A 200 -7.18 -5.03 -28.06
CA GLU A 200 -6.49 -3.98 -28.80
C GLU A 200 -5.56 -3.17 -27.88
N ARG A 201 -6.06 -2.66 -26.75
CA ARG A 201 -5.21 -1.97 -25.77
C ARG A 201 -4.18 -2.89 -25.12
N GLY A 202 -4.51 -4.15 -24.86
CA GLY A 202 -3.55 -5.14 -24.34
C GLY A 202 -2.36 -5.31 -25.28
N ARG A 203 -2.62 -5.35 -26.59
CA ARG A 203 -1.61 -5.41 -27.64
C ARG A 203 -0.76 -4.14 -27.71
N GLU A 204 -1.36 -2.97 -27.64
CA GLU A 204 -0.65 -1.68 -27.59
C GLU A 204 0.29 -1.59 -26.37
N ILE A 205 -0.21 -1.93 -25.18
CA ILE A 205 0.54 -1.90 -23.92
C ILE A 205 1.73 -2.87 -23.99
N LEU A 206 1.49 -4.12 -24.39
CA LEU A 206 2.54 -5.13 -24.54
C LEU A 206 3.60 -4.68 -25.57
N GLU A 207 3.17 -4.15 -26.71
CA GLU A 207 4.09 -3.72 -27.76
C GLU A 207 4.90 -2.47 -27.41
N LYS A 208 4.37 -1.60 -26.56
CA LYS A 208 5.09 -0.47 -25.98
C LYS A 208 6.13 -0.94 -24.96
N GLU A 209 5.77 -1.89 -24.10
CA GLU A 209 6.68 -2.44 -23.09
C GLU A 209 7.82 -3.26 -23.72
N MET A 210 7.53 -4.14 -24.69
CA MET A 210 8.56 -4.88 -25.44
C MET A 210 9.54 -3.93 -26.15
N ARG A 211 9.03 -2.84 -26.76
CA ARG A 211 9.87 -1.80 -27.38
C ARG A 211 10.75 -1.07 -26.35
N HIS A 212 10.22 -0.76 -25.17
CA HIS A 212 10.99 -0.13 -24.09
C HIS A 212 12.10 -1.04 -23.55
N LEU A 213 11.88 -2.36 -23.54
CA LEU A 213 12.85 -3.38 -23.13
C LEU A 213 13.83 -3.80 -24.26
N GLY A 214 13.66 -3.28 -25.48
CA GLY A 214 14.48 -3.66 -26.65
C GLY A 214 14.20 -5.06 -27.22
N ILE A 215 13.10 -5.69 -26.83
CA ILE A 215 12.76 -7.08 -27.14
C ILE A 215 12.07 -7.18 -28.49
N LYS A 216 12.40 -8.21 -29.29
CA LYS A 216 11.86 -8.38 -30.64
C LYS A 216 10.46 -8.98 -30.62
N LEU A 217 9.62 -8.51 -31.54
CA LEU A 217 8.23 -8.95 -31.71
C LEU A 217 8.09 -10.43 -32.11
N SER A 218 9.18 -11.06 -32.56
CA SER A 218 9.27 -12.50 -32.86
C SER A 218 9.19 -13.39 -31.61
N GLU A 219 9.49 -12.86 -30.42
CA GLU A 219 9.46 -13.62 -29.16
C GLU A 219 8.04 -13.68 -28.55
N ARG A 220 7.00 -13.27 -29.31
CA ARG A 220 5.60 -13.27 -28.88
C ARG A 220 4.98 -14.65 -28.71
N GLU A 221 5.48 -15.68 -29.39
CA GLU A 221 4.76 -16.94 -29.56
C GLU A 221 4.75 -17.81 -28.28
N GLY A 222 5.71 -17.64 -27.36
CA GLY A 222 5.74 -18.29 -26.03
C GLY A 222 5.29 -17.40 -24.86
N LEU A 223 4.86 -16.15 -25.11
CA LEU A 223 4.56 -15.19 -24.04
C LEU A 223 3.35 -15.57 -23.15
N PRO A 224 2.23 -16.10 -23.68
CA PRO A 224 1.06 -16.46 -22.86
C PRO A 224 1.36 -17.59 -21.86
N GLU A 225 2.09 -18.63 -22.29
CA GLU A 225 2.46 -19.79 -21.47
C GLU A 225 3.23 -19.39 -20.21
N LEU A 226 4.16 -18.43 -20.34
CA LEU A 226 4.94 -17.87 -19.23
C LEU A 226 4.08 -17.23 -18.13
N PHE A 227 2.82 -16.90 -18.42
CA PHE A 227 1.86 -16.32 -17.49
C PHE A 227 0.70 -17.26 -17.13
N ASN A 228 0.79 -18.55 -17.52
CA ASN A 228 -0.25 -19.57 -17.37
C ASN A 228 -1.55 -19.24 -18.16
N TYR A 229 -1.41 -18.74 -19.39
CA TYR A 229 -2.53 -18.54 -20.33
C TYR A 229 -2.35 -19.40 -21.57
N ASP A 230 -3.32 -20.27 -21.86
CA ASP A 230 -3.31 -21.12 -23.07
C ASP A 230 -3.62 -20.35 -24.36
N ASN A 231 -4.21 -19.15 -24.23
CA ASN A 231 -4.68 -18.33 -25.34
C ASN A 231 -4.08 -16.92 -25.30
N LEU A 232 -3.48 -16.51 -26.42
CA LEU A 232 -2.91 -15.17 -26.61
C LEU A 232 -3.96 -14.06 -26.44
N ASP A 233 -5.19 -14.27 -26.91
CA ASP A 233 -6.26 -13.28 -26.73
C ASP A 233 -6.56 -13.03 -25.24
N ASP A 234 -6.68 -14.09 -24.43
CA ASP A 234 -7.06 -13.95 -23.02
C ASP A 234 -5.91 -13.39 -22.17
N PHE A 235 -4.66 -13.66 -22.57
CA PHE A 235 -3.49 -12.94 -22.08
C PHE A 235 -3.52 -11.44 -22.44
N LEU A 236 -3.86 -11.08 -23.69
CA LEU A 236 -4.03 -9.68 -24.09
C LEU A 236 -5.19 -8.99 -23.34
N VAL A 237 -6.33 -9.66 -23.14
CA VAL A 237 -7.43 -9.16 -22.29
C VAL A 237 -6.94 -8.89 -20.86
N ALA A 238 -6.15 -9.81 -20.28
CA ALA A 238 -5.61 -9.67 -18.93
C ALA A 238 -4.63 -8.48 -18.77
N ILE A 239 -3.88 -8.14 -19.82
CA ILE A 239 -3.10 -6.90 -19.90
C ILE A 239 -4.04 -5.69 -20.07
N GLY A 240 -5.02 -5.78 -20.98
CA GLY A 240 -5.95 -4.71 -21.33
C GLY A 240 -6.76 -4.15 -20.17
N TYR A 241 -7.25 -5.01 -19.26
CA TYR A 241 -7.95 -4.57 -18.04
C TYR A 241 -7.03 -4.25 -16.86
N GLY A 242 -5.70 -4.46 -16.99
CA GLY A 242 -4.73 -4.23 -15.91
C GLY A 242 -4.72 -5.31 -14.82
N GLY A 243 -5.08 -6.55 -15.16
CA GLY A 243 -4.82 -7.72 -14.33
C GLY A 243 -3.34 -8.04 -14.29
N ILE A 244 -2.71 -8.16 -15.46
CA ILE A 244 -1.26 -8.22 -15.63
C ILE A 244 -0.72 -6.79 -15.76
N THR A 245 0.26 -6.44 -14.94
CA THR A 245 0.95 -5.14 -14.97
C THR A 245 2.19 -5.16 -15.85
N THR A 246 2.54 -4.02 -16.45
CA THR A 246 3.79 -3.87 -17.23
C THR A 246 5.03 -4.29 -16.45
N ARG A 247 5.08 -4.01 -15.13
CA ARG A 247 6.15 -4.48 -14.24
C ARG A 247 6.27 -6.01 -14.20
N GLN A 248 5.15 -6.75 -14.18
CA GLN A 248 5.18 -8.23 -14.22
C GLN A 248 5.64 -8.74 -15.59
N ILE A 249 5.25 -8.08 -16.69
CA ILE A 249 5.74 -8.36 -18.05
C ILE A 249 7.25 -8.18 -18.10
N ALA A 250 7.75 -7.01 -17.70
CA ALA A 250 9.17 -6.69 -17.68
C ALA A 250 9.98 -7.69 -16.84
N LEU A 251 9.56 -7.98 -15.59
CA LEU A 251 10.29 -8.88 -14.69
C LEU A 251 10.43 -10.31 -15.25
N LYS A 252 9.38 -10.88 -15.88
CA LYS A 252 9.50 -12.21 -16.49
C LYS A 252 10.33 -12.20 -17.77
N LEU A 253 10.23 -11.15 -18.58
CA LEU A 253 11.02 -11.02 -19.80
C LEU A 253 12.52 -10.83 -19.52
N THR A 254 12.89 -10.01 -18.53
CA THR A 254 14.31 -9.86 -18.16
C THR A 254 14.88 -11.15 -17.56
N ALA A 255 14.08 -11.88 -16.76
CA ALA A 255 14.49 -13.16 -16.19
C ALA A 255 14.77 -14.27 -17.22
N GLN A 256 14.24 -14.18 -18.45
CA GLN A 256 14.63 -15.08 -19.55
C GLN A 256 15.93 -14.68 -20.24
N GLN A 257 16.31 -13.40 -20.20
CA GLN A 257 17.59 -12.92 -20.74
C GLN A 257 18.75 -13.17 -19.75
N GLU A 258 18.46 -13.18 -18.44
CA GLU A 258 19.38 -13.66 -17.41
C GLU A 258 19.43 -15.21 -17.37
N GLN A 259 19.83 -15.82 -18.50
CA GLN A 259 20.60 -17.07 -18.39
C GLN A 259 21.79 -16.80 -17.46
N PRO A 260 22.15 -17.72 -16.55
CA PRO A 260 23.19 -17.46 -15.58
C PRO A 260 24.51 -17.20 -16.30
N ARG A 261 24.96 -15.93 -16.29
CA ARG A 261 26.37 -15.64 -16.47
C ARG A 261 27.10 -16.45 -15.42
N GLU A 262 27.94 -17.38 -15.86
CA GLU A 262 28.86 -18.10 -14.99
C GLU A 262 29.58 -17.04 -14.15
N VAL A 263 29.35 -17.07 -12.84
CA VAL A 263 29.99 -16.15 -11.90
C VAL A 263 31.43 -16.61 -11.84
N ALA A 264 32.25 -16.07 -12.75
CA ALA A 264 33.65 -16.43 -12.92
C ALA A 264 34.32 -16.43 -11.54
N GLU A 265 34.70 -17.63 -11.07
CA GLU A 265 35.14 -17.79 -9.70
C GLU A 265 36.29 -16.82 -9.44
N VAL A 266 36.11 -15.91 -8.49
CA VAL A 266 37.18 -15.00 -8.08
C VAL A 266 38.17 -15.84 -7.27
N ILE A 267 39.05 -16.53 -7.98
CA ILE A 267 40.14 -17.33 -7.42
C ILE A 267 41.00 -16.37 -6.62
N LEU A 268 40.76 -16.33 -5.31
CA LEU A 268 41.56 -15.57 -4.37
C LEU A 268 43.03 -15.98 -4.56
N PRO A 269 43.94 -15.06 -4.91
CA PRO A 269 45.31 -15.42 -5.19
C PRO A 269 45.92 -16.04 -3.93
N LYS A 270 46.24 -17.33 -4.01
CA LYS A 270 46.92 -18.06 -2.94
C LYS A 270 48.18 -17.27 -2.57
N ARG A 271 48.31 -16.91 -1.28
CA ARG A 271 49.45 -16.13 -0.78
C ARG A 271 50.75 -16.81 -1.27
N PRO A 272 51.63 -16.10 -1.99
CA PRO A 272 52.88 -16.70 -2.45
C PRO A 272 53.73 -17.05 -1.23
N VAL A 273 53.99 -18.34 -1.04
CA VAL A 273 54.97 -18.80 -0.04
C VAL A 273 56.34 -18.29 -0.48
N SER A 274 57.03 -17.57 0.39
CA SER A 274 58.28 -16.89 0.05
C SER A 274 59.40 -17.92 -0.20
N ALA A 275 59.74 -18.14 -1.47
CA ALA A 275 60.87 -18.99 -1.86
C ALA A 275 62.25 -18.45 -1.42
N ILE A 276 62.30 -17.23 -0.87
CA ILE A 276 63.50 -16.57 -0.38
C ILE A 276 63.84 -17.11 1.02
N LYS A 277 64.98 -17.79 1.14
CA LYS A 277 65.56 -18.19 2.44
C LYS A 277 66.61 -17.17 2.87
N VAL A 278 66.42 -16.55 4.03
CA VAL A 278 67.37 -15.59 4.59
C VAL A 278 68.27 -16.32 5.59
N LEU A 279 69.57 -16.41 5.29
CA LEU A 279 70.58 -17.09 6.13
C LEU A 279 70.18 -18.51 6.56
N GLY A 280 69.52 -19.25 5.68
CA GLY A 280 69.03 -20.63 5.91
C GLY A 280 67.63 -20.74 6.50
N VAL A 281 67.07 -19.65 7.02
CA VAL A 281 65.71 -19.61 7.60
C VAL A 281 64.67 -19.29 6.51
N GLY A 282 63.55 -20.02 6.51
CA GLY A 282 62.39 -19.80 5.63
C GLY A 282 61.25 -19.04 6.31
N ASP A 283 60.15 -18.82 5.58
CA ASP A 283 58.88 -18.23 6.05
C ASP A 283 58.99 -16.87 6.78
N MET A 284 60.08 -16.13 6.58
CA MET A 284 60.14 -14.71 6.91
C MET A 284 59.37 -13.86 5.89
N LEU A 285 58.81 -12.74 6.36
CA LEU A 285 58.19 -11.73 5.51
C LEU A 285 59.27 -11.01 4.69
N THR A 286 59.41 -11.41 3.42
CA THR A 286 60.38 -10.85 2.47
C THR A 286 59.69 -10.05 1.37
N GLN A 287 60.21 -8.87 1.07
CA GLN A 287 59.78 -8.03 -0.06
C GLN A 287 60.99 -7.69 -0.94
N LEU A 288 60.83 -7.83 -2.26
CA LEU A 288 61.87 -7.44 -3.22
C LEU A 288 61.90 -5.92 -3.40
N ALA A 289 63.10 -5.35 -3.45
CA ALA A 289 63.30 -3.93 -3.73
C ALA A 289 63.21 -3.65 -5.24
N GLN A 290 62.64 -2.51 -5.63
CA GLN A 290 62.42 -2.17 -7.06
C GLN A 290 63.70 -1.74 -7.81
N CYS A 291 64.82 -1.57 -7.11
CA CYS A 291 66.09 -1.13 -7.71
C CYS A 291 66.82 -2.22 -8.51
N CYS A 292 66.51 -3.50 -8.26
CA CYS A 292 67.11 -4.63 -8.97
C CYS A 292 66.21 -5.87 -8.89
N HIS A 293 66.18 -6.67 -9.95
CA HIS A 293 65.39 -7.90 -10.02
C HIS A 293 66.32 -9.11 -9.85
N PRO A 294 66.49 -9.67 -8.64
CA PRO A 294 67.35 -10.83 -8.42
C PRO A 294 66.74 -12.08 -9.07
N VAL A 295 67.45 -12.62 -10.04
CA VAL A 295 67.17 -13.93 -10.66
C VAL A 295 68.21 -14.96 -10.18
N PRO A 296 67.89 -16.26 -10.12
CA PRO A 296 68.92 -17.28 -10.00
C PRO A 296 69.85 -17.23 -11.22
N GLY A 297 71.16 -17.12 -10.97
CA GLY A 297 72.23 -17.18 -11.97
C GLY A 297 73.16 -18.36 -11.73
#